data_AF-A0A938D091-F1
#
_entry.id   AF-A0A938D091-F1
#
_cell.length_a   1.000
_cell.length_b   1.000
_cell.length_c   1.000
_cell.angle_alpha   90.00
_cell.angle_beta   90.00
_cell.angle_gamma   90.00
#
_symmetry.space_group_name_H-M   'P 1'
#
loop_
_entity.id
_entity.type
_entity.pdbx_description
1 polymer ?
#
loop_
_entity_poly.entity_id
_entity_poly.type
_entity_poly.pdbx_seq_one_letter_code
_entity_poly.pdbx_strand_id
1 'polypeptide(L)'
;MSGPPARLPVTVIGGYLGAGKTTLVNRLLRHADGRRIAVLVNEFGALPIDRDLIVSAEGDTIDIAGGCVCCGYGSDLMAALMDLPRRRPDIEHVVLETSGVALPGMVAMALGLLSGYALDGIVVLADAETVREHAADRYLGDTILRQLAAADLLLLNKADLVTTAMLRETAAWLAVVAPNVPLLQATRGEVPSALVFGLGPDAASPRRQSLATGATHAASFYESLSLQVATPVDIQSLADGLAANDGVLRAKGFLRDGAGRLRGLQVVGRRCEVTEAPPGAVPGMLVLIGLRGQLDRIAIERLVAAMPDAG
;
A
#
# COMPACT_ATOMS: atom_id res chain seq x y z
N MET A 1 3.77 -16.95 -16.59
CA MET A 1 3.70 -15.49 -16.76
C MET A 1 2.25 -15.10 -16.61
N SER A 2 1.90 -14.36 -15.56
CA SER A 2 0.53 -13.86 -15.38
C SER A 2 0.30 -12.77 -16.42
N GLY A 3 -0.79 -12.83 -17.18
CA GLY A 3 -1.13 -11.75 -18.12
C GLY A 3 -1.33 -10.42 -17.39
N PRO A 4 -1.23 -9.28 -18.09
CA PRO A 4 -1.46 -7.97 -17.47
C PRO A 4 -2.87 -7.93 -16.86
N PRO A 5 -3.04 -7.30 -15.69
CA PRO A 5 -4.36 -7.15 -15.09
C PRO A 5 -5.28 -6.37 -16.05
N ALA A 6 -6.59 -6.61 -15.97
CA ALA A 6 -7.58 -5.92 -16.80
C ALA A 6 -7.56 -4.38 -16.60
N ARG A 7 -7.04 -3.94 -15.44
CA ARG A 7 -6.77 -2.54 -15.07
C ARG A 7 -5.43 -2.45 -14.37
N LEU A 8 -4.65 -1.41 -14.66
CA LEU A 8 -3.35 -1.17 -14.06
C LEU A 8 -3.52 -0.62 -12.63
N PRO A 9 -3.04 -1.30 -11.57
CA PRO A 9 -3.18 -0.80 -10.20
C PRO A 9 -2.34 0.47 -9.95
N VAL A 10 -2.89 1.41 -9.18
CA VAL A 10 -2.26 2.69 -8.83
C VAL A 10 -2.23 2.90 -7.32
N THR A 11 -1.04 3.01 -6.73
CA THR A 11 -0.88 3.47 -5.34
C THR A 11 -0.60 4.97 -5.34
N VAL A 12 -1.42 5.72 -4.61
CA VAL A 12 -1.22 7.17 -4.41
C VAL A 12 -0.39 7.38 -3.13
N ILE A 13 0.72 8.10 -3.24
CA ILE A 13 1.57 8.47 -2.11
C ILE A 13 1.37 9.94 -1.78
N GLY A 14 0.87 10.20 -0.57
CA GLY A 14 0.57 11.52 -0.03
C GLY A 14 1.30 11.84 1.27
N GLY A 15 1.02 13.03 1.79
CA GLY A 15 1.61 13.54 3.03
C GLY A 15 2.18 14.93 2.87
N TYR A 16 2.27 15.67 3.98
CA TYR A 16 2.69 17.06 3.97
C TYR A 16 4.15 17.24 3.49
N LEU A 17 4.53 18.49 3.20
CA LEU A 17 5.89 18.84 2.80
C LEU A 17 6.91 18.33 3.83
N GLY A 18 8.01 17.73 3.36
CA GLY A 18 9.06 17.20 4.24
C GLY A 18 8.78 15.84 4.90
N ALA A 19 7.60 15.24 4.73
CA ALA A 19 7.25 13.94 5.35
C ALA A 19 8.07 12.73 4.81
N GLY A 20 8.81 12.91 3.70
CA GLY A 20 9.67 11.87 3.12
C GLY A 20 9.05 11.04 1.99
N LYS A 21 8.02 11.57 1.30
CA LYS A 21 7.31 10.89 0.18
C LYS A 21 8.28 10.42 -0.91
N THR A 22 9.08 11.34 -1.43
CA THR A 22 10.14 11.09 -2.39
C THR A 22 11.14 10.03 -1.93
N THR A 23 11.51 10.03 -0.64
CA THR A 23 12.41 9.02 -0.08
C THR A 23 11.78 7.63 -0.13
N LEU A 24 10.48 7.50 0.19
CA LEU A 24 9.74 6.26 0.04
C LEU A 24 9.68 5.82 -1.43
N VAL A 25 9.38 6.73 -2.36
CA VAL A 25 9.31 6.43 -3.79
C VAL A 25 10.63 5.87 -4.32
N ASN A 26 11.75 6.54 -4.04
CA ASN A 26 13.08 6.06 -4.43
C ASN A 26 13.40 4.69 -3.82
N ARG A 27 12.91 4.42 -2.61
CA ARG A 27 13.07 3.12 -1.98
C ARG A 27 12.23 2.04 -2.67
N LEU A 28 10.98 2.32 -3.02
CA LEU A 28 10.11 1.40 -3.74
C LEU A 28 10.68 1.04 -5.12
N LEU A 29 11.29 2.02 -5.82
CA LEU A 29 12.01 1.78 -7.08
C LEU A 29 13.16 0.78 -6.92
N ARG A 30 13.93 0.88 -5.84
CA ARG A 30 15.04 -0.06 -5.52
C ARG A 30 14.55 -1.43 -5.08
N HIS A 31 13.38 -1.50 -4.45
CA HIS A 31 12.85 -2.67 -3.77
C HIS A 31 11.45 -3.05 -4.27
N ALA A 32 11.26 -3.05 -5.58
CA ALA A 32 9.98 -3.38 -6.22
C ALA A 32 9.67 -4.90 -6.22
N ASP A 33 10.50 -5.73 -5.58
CA ASP A 33 10.37 -7.19 -5.50
C ASP A 33 10.11 -7.87 -6.86
N GLY A 34 10.80 -7.37 -7.88
CA GLY A 34 10.72 -7.87 -9.26
C GLY A 34 9.52 -7.38 -10.06
N ARG A 35 8.68 -6.49 -9.51
CA ARG A 35 7.60 -5.81 -10.24
C ARG A 35 8.16 -4.69 -11.10
N ARG A 36 7.60 -4.52 -12.29
CA ARG A 36 7.87 -3.34 -13.12
C ARG A 36 6.92 -2.21 -12.72
N ILE A 37 7.43 -1.19 -12.05
CA ILE A 37 6.60 -0.08 -11.55
C ILE A 37 6.86 1.20 -12.34
N ALA A 38 5.79 1.94 -12.67
CA ALA A 38 5.91 3.30 -13.17
C ALA A 38 5.68 4.29 -12.02
N VAL A 39 6.50 5.32 -11.91
CA VAL A 39 6.38 6.39 -10.93
C VAL A 39 5.98 7.66 -11.66
N LEU A 40 4.91 8.29 -11.19
CA LEU A 40 4.44 9.58 -11.67
C LEU A 40 4.55 10.56 -10.50
N VAL A 41 5.41 11.57 -10.63
CA VAL A 41 5.60 12.58 -9.59
C VAL A 41 4.91 13.86 -10.02
N ASN A 42 3.93 14.31 -9.25
CA ASN A 42 3.23 15.56 -9.51
C ASN A 42 3.95 16.74 -8.81
N GLU A 43 5.10 17.15 -9.33
CA GLU A 43 5.81 18.35 -8.86
C GLU A 43 6.41 19.14 -10.03
N PHE A 44 6.13 20.45 -10.07
CA PHE A 44 6.77 21.39 -10.99
C PHE A 44 8.24 21.54 -10.60
N GLY A 45 9.18 20.88 -11.29
CA GLY A 45 10.61 21.06 -11.02
C GLY A 45 11.51 19.90 -11.43
N ALA A 46 12.68 19.83 -10.78
CA ALA A 46 13.66 18.77 -10.98
C ALA A 46 13.10 17.42 -10.50
N LEU A 47 13.18 16.40 -11.36
CA LEU A 47 12.75 15.04 -11.04
C LEU A 47 13.42 14.56 -9.74
N PRO A 48 12.66 14.30 -8.67
CA PRO A 48 13.24 14.00 -7.36
C PRO A 48 13.60 12.51 -7.24
N ILE A 49 14.08 11.93 -8.34
CA ILE A 49 14.54 10.55 -8.44
C ILE A 49 16.07 10.54 -8.34
N ASP A 50 16.60 9.66 -7.50
CA ASP A 50 18.04 9.49 -7.36
C ASP A 50 18.65 9.14 -8.72
N ARG A 51 19.67 9.91 -9.16
CA ARG A 51 20.30 9.75 -10.48
C ARG A 51 20.86 8.35 -10.72
N ASP A 52 21.28 7.68 -9.66
CA ASP A 52 21.83 6.32 -9.70
C ASP A 52 20.78 5.25 -10.01
N LEU A 53 19.49 5.61 -9.94
CA LEU A 53 18.39 4.76 -10.35
C LEU A 53 18.12 4.85 -11.85
N ILE A 54 18.62 5.88 -12.52
CA ILE A 54 18.30 6.18 -13.92
C ILE A 54 19.15 5.31 -14.86
N VAL A 55 18.47 4.48 -15.66
CA VAL A 55 19.05 3.65 -16.73
C VAL A 55 19.02 4.38 -18.07
N SER A 56 17.96 5.12 -18.35
CA SER A 56 17.82 5.91 -19.58
C SER A 56 16.92 7.12 -19.32
N ALA A 57 17.01 8.17 -20.13
CA ALA A 57 16.08 9.28 -20.11
C ALA A 57 15.79 9.74 -21.54
N GLU A 58 14.52 9.69 -21.95
CA GLU A 58 14.03 10.16 -23.25
C GLU A 58 12.78 11.03 -23.04
N GLY A 59 12.87 12.31 -23.42
CA GLY A 59 11.80 13.28 -23.17
C GLY A 59 11.52 13.45 -21.68
N ASP A 60 10.26 13.39 -21.29
CA ASP A 60 9.80 13.46 -19.89
C ASP A 60 9.88 12.11 -19.16
N THR A 61 10.44 11.06 -19.78
CA THR A 61 10.42 9.68 -19.28
C THR A 61 11.83 9.21 -18.93
N ILE A 62 11.98 8.65 -17.73
CA ILE A 62 13.22 8.13 -17.16
C ILE A 62 13.05 6.64 -16.94
N ASP A 63 13.78 5.79 -17.67
CA ASP A 63 13.89 4.38 -17.31
C ASP A 63 14.78 4.21 -16.09
N ILE A 64 14.41 3.26 -15.24
CA ILE A 64 15.08 2.96 -13.98
C ILE A 64 15.50 1.49 -13.92
N ALA A 65 16.60 1.23 -13.21
CA ALA A 65 17.15 -0.12 -13.02
C ALA A 65 16.08 -1.06 -12.45
N GLY A 66 15.88 -2.22 -13.10
CA GLY A 66 14.79 -3.15 -12.79
C GLY A 66 13.54 -3.02 -13.67
N GLY A 67 13.56 -2.14 -14.69
CA GLY A 67 12.48 -2.00 -15.68
C GLY A 67 11.40 -1.00 -15.27
N CYS A 68 11.68 -0.15 -14.28
CA CYS A 68 10.77 0.88 -13.80
C CYS A 68 10.85 2.14 -14.68
N VAL A 69 9.86 3.03 -14.59
CA VAL A 69 9.81 4.28 -15.37
C VAL A 69 9.37 5.44 -14.50
N CYS A 70 10.10 6.54 -14.44
CA CYS A 70 9.62 7.78 -13.85
C CYS A 70 9.28 8.80 -14.94
N CYS A 71 8.11 9.43 -14.88
CA CYS A 71 7.80 10.55 -15.76
C CYS A 71 7.68 11.86 -14.98
N GLY A 72 8.38 12.90 -15.44
CA GLY A 72 8.20 14.26 -14.93
C GLY A 72 7.01 14.88 -15.64
N TYR A 73 6.01 15.37 -14.90
CA TYR A 73 4.86 16.01 -15.52
C TYR A 73 4.92 17.52 -15.37
N GLY A 74 4.91 18.20 -16.51
CA GLY A 74 4.48 19.59 -16.58
C GLY A 74 2.98 19.71 -16.29
N SER A 75 2.15 19.84 -17.34
CA SER A 75 0.77 20.36 -17.23
C SER A 75 -0.38 19.34 -17.28
N ASP A 76 -0.15 18.04 -17.52
CA ASP A 76 -1.27 17.08 -17.64
C ASP A 76 -0.94 15.63 -17.20
N LEU A 77 -1.16 15.33 -15.92
CA LEU A 77 -1.08 13.99 -15.34
C LEU A 77 -2.03 12.98 -16.04
N MET A 78 -3.21 13.42 -16.48
CA MET A 78 -4.21 12.53 -17.07
C MET A 78 -3.79 12.07 -18.46
N ALA A 79 -3.25 12.97 -19.29
CA ALA A 79 -2.72 12.64 -20.61
C ALA A 79 -1.69 11.51 -20.54
N ALA A 80 -0.87 11.52 -19.51
CA ALA A 80 0.22 10.59 -19.42
C ALA A 80 -0.11 9.25 -18.77
N LEU A 81 -1.08 9.25 -17.84
CA LEU A 81 -1.78 8.03 -17.47
C LEU A 81 -2.44 7.42 -18.72
N MET A 82 -3.10 8.19 -19.57
CA MET A 82 -3.71 7.63 -20.78
C MET A 82 -2.69 7.04 -21.77
N ASP A 83 -1.46 7.56 -21.82
CA ASP A 83 -0.42 7.11 -22.75
C ASP A 83 0.47 5.97 -22.20
N LEU A 84 0.60 5.85 -20.88
CA LEU A 84 1.48 4.88 -20.22
C LEU A 84 1.23 3.43 -20.67
N PRO A 85 -0.01 2.90 -20.73
CA PRO A 85 -0.24 1.52 -21.17
C PRO A 85 0.20 1.26 -22.61
N ARG A 86 0.16 2.28 -23.47
CA ARG A 86 0.59 2.18 -24.87
C ARG A 86 2.12 2.16 -24.99
N ARG A 87 2.80 3.05 -24.24
CA ARG A 87 4.26 3.16 -24.28
C ARG A 87 4.96 2.02 -23.55
N ARG A 88 4.36 1.56 -22.44
CA ARG A 88 4.96 0.59 -21.52
C ARG A 88 3.94 -0.48 -21.11
N PRO A 89 3.58 -1.38 -22.04
CA PRO A 89 2.61 -2.45 -21.79
C PRO A 89 3.11 -3.49 -20.79
N ASP A 90 4.37 -3.42 -20.39
CA ASP A 90 5.01 -4.32 -19.43
C ASP A 90 4.92 -3.85 -17.97
N ILE A 91 4.42 -2.64 -17.71
CA ILE A 91 4.26 -2.10 -16.36
C ILE A 91 3.14 -2.84 -15.63
N GLU A 92 3.44 -3.23 -14.39
CA GLU A 92 2.55 -4.01 -13.53
C GLU A 92 1.88 -3.16 -12.45
N HIS A 93 2.41 -1.97 -12.16
CA HIS A 93 1.91 -1.08 -11.11
C HIS A 93 2.30 0.37 -11.35
N VAL A 94 1.46 1.33 -10.94
CA VAL A 94 1.79 2.76 -10.93
C VAL A 94 1.87 3.28 -9.50
N VAL A 95 2.92 4.06 -9.21
CA VAL A 95 3.07 4.83 -7.99
C VAL A 95 2.92 6.30 -8.33
N LEU A 96 1.92 6.95 -7.76
CA LEU A 96 1.63 8.35 -8.01
C LEU A 96 1.96 9.17 -6.76
N GLU A 97 3.06 9.90 -6.79
CA GLU A 97 3.41 10.83 -5.72
C GLU A 97 2.68 12.16 -5.92
N THR A 98 1.90 12.57 -4.92
CA THR A 98 1.22 13.86 -4.91
C THR A 98 2.11 14.94 -4.29
N SER A 99 1.94 16.20 -4.70
CA SER A 99 2.61 17.33 -4.04
C SER A 99 2.28 17.39 -2.54
N GLY A 100 3.14 18.03 -1.74
CA GLY A 100 2.95 18.10 -0.28
C GLY A 100 1.69 18.83 0.19
N VAL A 101 1.04 19.59 -0.68
CA VAL A 101 -0.20 20.33 -0.39
C VAL A 101 -1.41 19.77 -1.15
N ALA A 102 -1.23 18.75 -1.99
CA ALA A 102 -2.32 18.10 -2.69
C ALA A 102 -3.16 17.24 -1.74
N LEU A 103 -4.40 16.96 -2.13
CA LEU A 103 -5.29 16.03 -1.42
C LEU A 103 -5.28 14.67 -2.12
N PRO A 104 -4.64 13.63 -1.55
CA PRO A 104 -4.55 12.30 -2.16
C PRO A 104 -5.91 11.68 -2.49
N GLY A 105 -6.92 11.91 -1.64
CA GLY A 105 -8.28 11.44 -1.89
C GLY A 105 -8.91 12.03 -3.16
N MET A 106 -8.61 13.28 -3.51
CA MET A 106 -9.09 13.90 -4.75
C MET A 106 -8.39 13.31 -5.98
N VAL A 107 -7.09 13.04 -5.87
CA VAL A 107 -6.33 12.37 -6.93
C VAL A 107 -6.85 10.95 -7.15
N ALA A 108 -7.08 10.21 -6.07
CA ALA A 108 -7.66 8.88 -6.11
C ALA A 108 -9.06 8.85 -6.74
N MET A 109 -9.90 9.85 -6.43
CA MET A 109 -11.22 10.01 -7.06
C MET A 109 -11.11 10.24 -8.57
N ALA A 110 -10.18 11.10 -9.01
CA ALA A 110 -9.95 11.36 -10.42
C ALA A 110 -9.44 10.10 -11.17
N LEU A 111 -8.55 9.32 -10.54
CA LEU A 111 -8.09 8.03 -11.07
C LEU A 111 -9.23 7.04 -11.27
N GLY A 112 -10.23 7.03 -10.37
CA GLY A 112 -11.41 6.17 -10.47
C GLY A 112 -12.26 6.40 -11.74
N LEU A 113 -12.09 7.53 -12.42
CA LEU A 113 -12.76 7.84 -13.69
C LEU A 113 -12.06 7.21 -14.91
N LEU A 114 -10.83 6.72 -14.75
CA LEU A 114 -10.05 6.13 -15.84
C LEU A 114 -10.28 4.62 -15.91
N SER A 115 -10.93 4.15 -16.97
CA SER A 115 -11.32 2.74 -17.14
C SER A 115 -10.15 1.75 -17.19
N GLY A 116 -8.95 2.22 -17.56
CA GLY A 116 -7.72 1.41 -17.62
C GLY A 116 -6.96 1.28 -16.30
N TYR A 117 -7.43 1.94 -15.23
CA TYR A 117 -6.75 2.02 -13.94
C TYR A 117 -7.63 1.53 -12.81
N ALA A 118 -7.00 0.96 -11.79
CA ALA A 118 -7.65 0.61 -10.54
C ALA A 118 -6.90 1.29 -9.40
N LEU A 119 -7.61 1.99 -8.52
CA LEU A 119 -7.00 2.49 -7.30
C LEU A 119 -6.60 1.29 -6.45
N ASP A 120 -5.30 1.16 -6.21
CA ASP A 120 -4.76 0.16 -5.29
C ASP A 120 -4.92 0.68 -3.86
N GLY A 121 -4.46 1.90 -3.56
CA GLY A 121 -4.69 2.51 -2.26
C GLY A 121 -3.94 3.81 -2.07
N ILE A 122 -4.19 4.46 -0.96
CA ILE A 122 -3.64 5.76 -0.58
C ILE A 122 -2.72 5.56 0.63
N VAL A 123 -1.41 5.75 0.42
CA VAL A 123 -0.41 5.72 1.49
C VAL A 123 -0.04 7.15 1.85
N VAL A 124 -0.23 7.54 3.12
CA VAL A 124 0.05 8.91 3.58
C VAL A 124 1.16 8.89 4.62
N LEU A 125 2.20 9.67 4.34
CA LEU A 125 3.33 9.84 5.24
C LEU A 125 3.04 10.98 6.22
N ALA A 126 3.25 10.70 7.50
CA ALA A 126 3.22 11.67 8.59
C ALA A 126 4.62 11.82 9.16
N ASP A 127 5.13 13.05 9.25
CA ASP A 127 6.38 13.33 9.94
C ASP A 127 6.15 13.24 11.45
N ALA A 128 6.82 12.29 12.12
CA ALA A 128 6.64 12.05 13.55
C ALA A 128 6.97 13.26 14.43
N GLU A 129 7.85 14.14 13.96
CA GLU A 129 8.27 15.34 14.68
C GLU A 129 7.25 16.47 14.56
N THR A 130 6.74 16.71 13.34
CA THR A 130 6.04 17.97 13.01
C THR A 130 4.55 17.81 12.69
N VAL A 131 4.04 16.59 12.45
CA VAL A 131 2.66 16.39 11.95
C VAL A 131 1.59 16.98 12.88
N ARG A 132 1.73 16.83 14.20
CA ARG A 132 0.77 17.34 15.18
C ARG A 132 0.73 18.87 15.20
N GLU A 133 1.91 19.49 15.13
CA GLU A 133 2.05 20.95 15.11
C GLU A 133 1.41 21.50 13.84
N HIS A 134 1.78 20.97 12.67
CA HIS A 134 1.24 21.43 11.41
C HIS A 134 -0.27 21.18 11.29
N ALA A 135 -0.79 20.09 11.84
CA ALA A 135 -2.23 19.81 11.86
C ALA A 135 -3.02 20.77 12.75
N ALA A 136 -2.38 21.42 13.72
CA ALA A 136 -2.98 22.45 14.57
C ALA A 136 -2.88 23.86 13.95
N ASP A 137 -2.12 24.03 12.88
CA ASP A 137 -1.97 25.32 12.20
C ASP A 137 -3.30 25.76 11.55
N ARG A 138 -3.62 27.05 11.69
CA ARG A 138 -4.89 27.62 11.22
C ARG A 138 -5.07 27.56 9.70
N TYR A 139 -3.99 27.61 8.94
CA TYR A 139 -4.01 27.70 7.48
C TYR A 139 -3.75 26.35 6.82
N LEU A 140 -2.92 25.51 7.46
CA LEU A 140 -2.47 24.23 6.92
C LEU A 140 -3.23 23.03 7.49
N GLY A 141 -3.81 23.18 8.68
CA GLY A 141 -4.37 22.07 9.45
C GLY A 141 -5.45 21.28 8.71
N ASP A 142 -6.40 21.96 8.06
CA ASP A 142 -7.47 21.31 7.29
C ASP A 142 -6.91 20.43 6.17
N THR A 143 -5.91 20.90 5.43
CA THR A 143 -5.26 20.13 4.36
C THR A 143 -4.61 18.88 4.92
N ILE A 144 -3.87 18.99 6.02
CA ILE A 144 -3.14 17.87 6.62
C ILE A 144 -4.11 16.83 7.20
N LEU A 145 -5.15 17.28 7.91
CA LEU A 145 -6.17 16.39 8.46
C LEU A 145 -6.90 15.63 7.34
N ARG A 146 -7.21 16.29 6.21
CA ARG A 146 -7.79 15.63 5.03
C ARG A 146 -6.85 14.65 4.35
N GLN A 147 -5.56 14.96 4.28
CA GLN A 147 -4.55 14.02 3.81
C GLN A 147 -4.56 12.75 4.68
N LEU A 148 -4.44 12.91 6.00
CA LEU A 148 -4.40 11.80 6.95
C LEU A 148 -5.69 10.96 6.91
N ALA A 149 -6.86 11.60 6.85
CA ALA A 149 -8.15 10.92 6.82
C ALA A 149 -8.42 10.15 5.51
N ALA A 150 -7.76 10.52 4.41
CA ALA A 150 -7.87 9.82 3.13
C ALA A 150 -7.01 8.56 3.06
N ALA A 151 -6.16 8.29 4.05
CA ALA A 151 -5.19 7.21 3.99
C ALA A 151 -5.85 5.82 4.15
N ASP A 152 -5.43 4.88 3.31
CA ASP A 152 -5.61 3.44 3.54
C ASP A 152 -4.47 2.86 4.39
N LEU A 153 -3.33 3.56 4.41
CA LEU A 153 -2.15 3.23 5.20
C LEU A 153 -1.44 4.52 5.65
N LEU A 154 -1.21 4.66 6.95
CA LEU A 154 -0.39 5.73 7.51
C LEU A 154 1.03 5.24 7.78
N LEU A 155 2.00 6.04 7.35
CA LEU A 155 3.41 5.82 7.65
C LEU A 155 3.93 6.97 8.52
N LEU A 156 4.08 6.73 9.81
CA LEU A 156 4.72 7.62 10.77
C LEU A 156 6.24 7.56 10.58
N ASN A 157 6.73 8.42 9.70
CA ASN A 157 8.11 8.45 9.26
C ASN A 157 8.99 9.35 10.16
N LYS A 158 10.32 9.21 10.03
CA LYS A 158 11.32 9.89 10.88
C LYS A 158 11.20 9.53 12.36
N ALA A 159 10.76 8.30 12.64
CA ALA A 159 10.59 7.82 14.01
C ALA A 159 11.90 7.83 14.83
N ASP A 160 13.04 7.79 14.15
CA ASP A 160 14.38 7.90 14.73
C ASP A 160 14.75 9.31 15.23
N LEU A 161 14.03 10.35 14.81
CA LEU A 161 14.32 11.74 15.19
C LEU A 161 13.57 12.19 16.45
N VAL A 162 12.68 11.37 16.98
CA VAL A 162 11.78 11.74 18.08
C VAL A 162 11.87 10.75 19.23
N THR A 163 11.47 11.22 20.42
CA THR A 163 11.43 10.35 21.61
C THR A 163 10.30 9.33 21.52
N THR A 164 10.43 8.20 22.24
CA THR A 164 9.36 7.19 22.34
C THR A 164 8.06 7.76 22.93
N ALA A 165 8.17 8.76 23.81
CA ALA A 165 6.99 9.47 24.34
C ALA A 165 6.26 10.24 23.24
N MET A 166 6.98 11.03 22.45
CA MET A 166 6.41 11.76 21.31
C MET A 166 5.81 10.81 20.27
N LEU A 167 6.48 9.70 19.94
CA LEU A 167 5.94 8.69 19.03
C LEU A 167 4.59 8.13 19.51
N ARG A 168 4.50 7.78 20.79
CA ARG A 168 3.26 7.29 21.38
C ARG A 168 2.14 8.32 21.34
N GLU A 169 2.45 9.57 21.68
CA GLU A 169 1.46 10.66 21.63
C GLU A 169 0.97 10.92 20.20
N THR A 170 1.89 10.97 19.23
CA THR A 170 1.55 11.16 17.81
C THR A 170 0.76 9.98 17.27
N ALA A 171 1.11 8.74 17.62
CA ALA A 171 0.35 7.56 17.25
C ALA A 171 -1.06 7.57 17.84
N ALA A 172 -1.20 7.92 19.12
CA ALA A 172 -2.50 8.02 19.78
C ALA A 172 -3.38 9.12 19.15
N TRP A 173 -2.78 10.26 18.79
CA TRP A 173 -3.48 11.32 18.08
C TRP A 173 -3.91 10.90 16.66
N LEU A 174 -3.04 10.22 15.91
CA LEU A 174 -3.36 9.70 14.58
C LEU A 174 -4.51 8.67 14.61
N ALA A 175 -4.60 7.86 15.66
CA ALA A 175 -5.72 6.93 15.85
C ALA A 175 -7.08 7.65 16.03
N VAL A 176 -7.08 8.91 16.48
CA VAL A 176 -8.28 9.75 16.56
C VAL A 176 -8.57 10.43 15.22
N VAL A 177 -7.53 10.92 14.53
CA VAL A 177 -7.66 11.66 13.26
C VAL A 177 -8.05 10.74 12.09
N ALA A 178 -7.45 9.55 12.05
CA ALA A 178 -7.65 8.55 11.00
C ALA A 178 -7.99 7.21 11.66
N PRO A 179 -9.19 7.10 12.26
CA PRO A 179 -9.60 5.88 12.93
C PRO A 179 -9.60 4.73 11.93
N ASN A 180 -9.22 3.54 12.40
CA ASN A 180 -9.23 2.29 11.63
C ASN A 180 -8.19 2.21 10.49
N VAL A 181 -7.33 3.21 10.34
CA VAL A 181 -6.23 3.19 9.37
C VAL A 181 -4.98 2.56 10.02
N PRO A 182 -4.38 1.53 9.42
CA PRO A 182 -3.09 0.99 9.89
C PRO A 182 -2.05 2.09 10.01
N LEU A 183 -1.35 2.11 11.13
CA LEU A 183 -0.24 3.01 11.39
C LEU A 183 1.06 2.23 11.47
N LEU A 184 1.99 2.53 10.57
CA LEU A 184 3.32 1.93 10.53
C LEU A 184 4.37 2.96 10.93
N GLN A 185 5.29 2.59 11.81
CA GLN A 185 6.46 3.42 12.08
C GLN A 185 7.55 3.14 11.05
N ALA A 186 8.23 4.20 10.61
CA ALA A 186 9.33 4.09 9.67
C ALA A 186 10.43 5.10 9.92
N THR A 187 11.62 4.70 9.50
CA THR A 187 12.80 5.55 9.39
C THR A 187 13.20 5.60 7.92
N ARG A 188 13.39 6.80 7.35
CA ARG A 188 13.76 6.98 5.94
C ARG A 188 12.85 6.21 4.96
N GLY A 189 11.54 6.21 5.21
CA GLY A 189 10.56 5.54 4.36
C GLY A 189 10.68 4.01 4.33
N GLU A 190 11.29 3.41 5.35
CA GLU A 190 11.47 1.96 5.46
C GLU A 190 10.15 1.21 5.69
N VAL A 191 9.62 0.61 4.62
CA VAL A 191 8.44 -0.24 4.67
C VAL A 191 8.55 -1.37 3.63
N PRO A 192 8.12 -2.60 3.95
CA PRO A 192 7.98 -3.66 2.97
C PRO A 192 7.09 -3.23 1.80
N SER A 193 7.53 -3.43 0.55
CA SER A 193 6.74 -3.10 -0.65
C SER A 193 5.36 -3.80 -0.62
N ALA A 194 5.32 -4.99 -0.02
CA ALA A 194 4.13 -5.79 0.22
C ALA A 194 3.08 -5.12 1.12
N LEU A 195 3.42 -4.09 1.90
CA LEU A 195 2.46 -3.29 2.66
C LEU A 195 1.99 -2.06 1.87
N VAL A 196 2.77 -1.62 0.88
CA VAL A 196 2.44 -0.46 0.02
C VAL A 196 1.65 -0.85 -1.23
N PHE A 197 1.94 -2.01 -1.82
CA PHE A 197 1.34 -2.49 -3.06
C PHE A 197 0.34 -3.62 -2.85
N GLY A 198 -0.78 -3.59 -3.55
CA GLY A 198 -1.86 -4.57 -3.51
C GLY A 198 -2.89 -4.29 -2.41
N LEU A 199 -3.07 -3.01 -2.06
CA LEU A 199 -4.10 -2.51 -1.14
C LEU A 199 -5.51 -2.57 -1.74
N GLY A 200 -5.64 -2.78 -3.07
CA GLY A 200 -6.91 -2.79 -3.78
C GLY A 200 -7.38 -4.19 -4.20
N PRO A 201 -8.68 -4.37 -4.51
CA PRO A 201 -9.30 -5.68 -4.74
C PRO A 201 -8.77 -6.43 -5.98
N ASP A 202 -8.32 -5.71 -7.00
CA ASP A 202 -7.86 -6.27 -8.28
C ASP A 202 -6.40 -6.75 -8.26
N ALA A 203 -5.71 -6.63 -7.12
CA ALA A 203 -4.30 -6.98 -7.06
C ALA A 203 -4.09 -8.49 -7.33
N ALA A 204 -3.06 -8.83 -8.10
CA ALA A 204 -2.76 -10.21 -8.48
C ALA A 204 -2.52 -11.15 -7.27
N SER A 205 -2.54 -12.47 -7.53
CA SER A 205 -2.37 -13.52 -6.53
C SER A 205 -1.22 -13.25 -5.56
N PRO A 206 -1.40 -13.53 -4.25
CA PRO A 206 -0.29 -13.46 -3.31
C PRO A 206 0.80 -14.44 -3.77
N ARG A 207 1.89 -13.90 -4.34
CA ARG A 207 3.13 -14.69 -4.48
C ARG A 207 3.60 -15.04 -3.07
N ARG A 208 4.29 -16.18 -2.91
CA ARG A 208 5.07 -16.44 -1.68
C ARG A 208 6.05 -15.29 -1.50
N GLN A 209 5.66 -14.31 -0.69
CA GLN A 209 6.48 -13.17 -0.35
C GLN A 209 7.26 -13.58 0.89
N SER A 210 8.51 -14.00 0.65
CA SER A 210 9.50 -13.98 1.71
C SER A 210 9.72 -12.50 2.03
N LEU A 211 9.23 -12.01 3.18
CA LEU A 211 9.80 -10.80 3.77
C LEU A 211 11.28 -11.14 3.91
N ALA A 212 12.13 -10.60 3.02
CA ALA A 212 13.52 -11.01 2.95
C ALA A 212 14.13 -10.92 4.36
N THR A 213 14.57 -12.06 4.89
CA THR A 213 15.31 -12.18 6.16
C THR A 213 16.72 -11.60 6.05
N GLY A 214 16.95 -10.65 5.14
CA GLY A 214 18.16 -9.85 5.05
C GLY A 214 18.07 -8.73 6.07
N ALA A 215 19.09 -8.63 6.92
CA ALA A 215 19.25 -7.67 8.01
C ALA A 215 18.99 -6.21 7.59
N THR A 216 17.72 -5.83 7.51
CA THR A 216 17.22 -4.47 7.30
C THR A 216 16.38 -4.11 8.51
N HIS A 217 16.41 -2.85 8.94
CA HIS A 217 15.64 -2.40 10.11
C HIS A 217 14.12 -2.57 9.91
N ALA A 218 13.60 -2.68 8.69
CA ALA A 218 12.21 -3.06 8.42
C ALA A 218 11.87 -4.45 8.97
N ALA A 219 12.77 -5.43 8.83
CA ALA A 219 12.53 -6.80 9.28
C ALA A 219 12.44 -6.91 10.83
N SER A 220 12.84 -5.86 11.59
CA SER A 220 12.64 -5.87 13.04
C SER A 220 11.22 -5.54 13.49
N PHE A 221 10.40 -4.89 12.65
CA PHE A 221 9.06 -4.42 13.05
C PHE A 221 7.91 -5.30 12.54
N TYR A 222 8.13 -6.13 11.52
CA TYR A 222 7.05 -6.86 10.84
C TYR A 222 7.35 -8.36 10.72
N GLU A 223 6.30 -9.16 10.61
CA GLU A 223 6.38 -10.59 10.30
C GLU A 223 5.32 -11.03 9.29
N SER A 224 5.55 -12.17 8.64
CA SER A 224 4.70 -12.76 7.63
C SER A 224 4.26 -14.14 8.10
N LEU A 225 2.96 -14.42 7.95
CA LEU A 225 2.38 -15.71 8.20
C LEU A 225 1.67 -16.19 6.93
N SER A 226 2.09 -17.35 6.42
CA SER A 226 1.39 -18.04 5.35
C SER A 226 0.65 -19.25 5.93
N LEU A 227 -0.66 -19.31 5.70
CA LEU A 227 -1.54 -20.40 6.11
C LEU A 227 -2.10 -21.12 4.88
N GLN A 228 -1.99 -22.44 4.90
CA GLN A 228 -2.65 -23.29 3.92
C GLN A 228 -4.09 -23.52 4.37
N VAL A 229 -5.05 -23.08 3.57
CA VAL A 229 -6.49 -23.24 3.82
C VAL A 229 -7.05 -24.23 2.81
N ALA A 230 -7.08 -25.51 3.18
CA ALA A 230 -7.48 -26.58 2.25
C ALA A 230 -9.01 -26.75 2.16
N THR A 231 -9.74 -26.35 3.19
CA THR A 231 -11.18 -26.54 3.31
C THR A 231 -11.96 -25.26 2.99
N PRO A 232 -13.23 -25.38 2.56
CA PRO A 232 -14.16 -24.25 2.54
C PRO A 232 -14.26 -23.54 3.88
N VAL A 233 -14.37 -22.21 3.85
CA VAL A 233 -14.52 -21.37 5.05
C VAL A 233 -15.63 -20.33 4.85
N ASP A 234 -16.13 -19.75 5.94
CA ASP A 234 -16.87 -18.50 5.85
C ASP A 234 -15.87 -17.36 5.63
N ILE A 235 -15.71 -16.97 4.36
CA ILE A 235 -14.71 -15.98 3.95
C ILE A 235 -15.05 -14.60 4.53
N GLN A 236 -16.32 -14.26 4.69
CA GLN A 236 -16.72 -12.96 5.24
C GLN A 236 -16.41 -12.92 6.74
N SER A 237 -16.82 -13.94 7.50
CA SER A 237 -16.52 -14.03 8.93
C SER A 237 -15.01 -14.08 9.21
N LEU A 238 -14.24 -14.78 8.37
CA LEU A 238 -12.78 -14.77 8.44
C LEU A 238 -12.21 -13.37 8.18
N ALA A 239 -12.70 -12.68 7.15
CA ALA A 239 -12.24 -11.33 6.81
C ALA A 239 -12.51 -10.34 7.95
N ASP A 240 -13.70 -10.41 8.56
CA ASP A 240 -14.10 -9.58 9.70
C ASP A 240 -13.26 -9.90 10.95
N GLY A 241 -13.01 -11.18 11.23
CA GLY A 241 -12.17 -11.61 12.35
C GLY A 241 -10.71 -11.17 12.20
N LEU A 242 -10.17 -11.20 10.98
CA LEU A 242 -8.83 -10.70 10.67
C LEU A 242 -8.75 -9.17 10.77
N ALA A 243 -9.79 -8.46 10.31
CA ALA A 243 -9.87 -7.00 10.41
C ALA A 243 -10.02 -6.51 11.87
N ALA A 244 -10.60 -7.33 12.74
CA ALA A 244 -10.70 -7.06 14.16
C ALA A 244 -9.41 -7.38 14.94
N ASN A 245 -8.43 -8.04 14.33
CA ASN A 245 -7.18 -8.43 14.98
C ASN A 245 -6.14 -7.29 14.89
N ASP A 246 -5.79 -6.69 16.02
CA ASP A 246 -4.86 -5.55 16.07
C ASP A 246 -3.43 -5.88 15.60
N GLY A 247 -3.05 -7.17 15.59
CA GLY A 247 -1.76 -7.63 15.09
C GLY A 247 -1.70 -7.82 13.58
N VAL A 248 -2.85 -7.94 12.90
CA VAL A 248 -2.93 -8.11 11.44
C VAL A 248 -2.97 -6.74 10.78
N LEU A 249 -1.91 -6.41 10.05
CA LEU A 249 -1.85 -5.19 9.24
C LEU A 249 -2.48 -5.43 7.87
N ARG A 250 -2.27 -6.62 7.32
CA ARG A 250 -2.79 -7.01 6.02
C ARG A 250 -3.01 -8.51 5.95
N ALA A 251 -4.08 -8.93 5.29
CA ALA A 251 -4.28 -10.32 4.89
C ALA A 251 -4.75 -10.39 3.44
N LYS A 252 -4.27 -11.39 2.70
CA LYS A 252 -4.72 -11.64 1.33
C LYS A 252 -4.68 -13.11 0.99
N GLY A 253 -5.73 -13.60 0.36
CA GLY A 253 -5.80 -14.99 -0.11
C GLY A 253 -6.92 -15.22 -1.10
N PHE A 254 -6.83 -16.34 -1.82
CA PHE A 254 -7.96 -16.87 -2.57
C PHE A 254 -8.47 -18.12 -1.88
N LEU A 255 -9.71 -18.11 -1.44
CA LEU A 255 -10.30 -19.12 -0.58
C LEU A 255 -11.60 -19.65 -1.19
N ARG A 256 -11.99 -20.87 -0.81
CA ARG A 256 -13.28 -21.44 -1.21
C ARG A 256 -14.33 -21.11 -0.15
N ASP A 257 -15.49 -20.63 -0.58
CA ASP A 257 -16.64 -20.46 0.31
C ASP A 257 -17.39 -21.79 0.52
N GLY A 258 -18.40 -21.80 1.40
CA GLY A 258 -19.22 -22.98 1.66
C GLY A 258 -19.95 -23.55 0.42
N ALA A 259 -20.14 -22.74 -0.63
CA ALA A 259 -20.68 -23.17 -1.92
C ALA A 259 -19.60 -23.69 -2.89
N GLY A 260 -18.34 -23.73 -2.47
CA GLY A 260 -17.18 -24.17 -3.26
C GLY A 260 -16.65 -23.12 -4.25
N ARG A 261 -17.21 -21.91 -4.26
CA ARG A 261 -16.81 -20.81 -5.16
C ARG A 261 -15.49 -20.21 -4.69
N LEU A 262 -14.63 -19.85 -5.64
CA LEU A 262 -13.35 -19.23 -5.36
C LEU A 262 -13.54 -17.72 -5.22
N ARG A 263 -13.19 -17.16 -4.06
CA ARG A 263 -13.31 -15.74 -3.77
C ARG A 263 -11.97 -15.17 -3.30
N GLY A 264 -11.75 -13.90 -3.58
CA GLY A 264 -10.66 -13.12 -3.01
C GLY A 264 -11.03 -12.62 -1.62
N LEU A 265 -10.13 -12.79 -0.66
CA LEU A 265 -10.17 -12.13 0.64
C LEU A 265 -9.05 -11.11 0.69
N GLN A 266 -9.39 -9.90 1.12
CA GLN A 266 -8.43 -8.85 1.39
C GLN A 266 -8.77 -8.11 2.68
N VAL A 267 -7.75 -7.87 3.49
CA VAL A 267 -7.83 -7.09 4.73
C VAL A 267 -6.68 -6.10 4.75
N VAL A 268 -6.95 -4.84 5.06
CA VAL A 268 -5.97 -3.79 5.32
C VAL A 268 -6.42 -3.07 6.60
N GLY A 269 -5.69 -3.30 7.69
CA GLY A 269 -6.13 -2.89 9.02
C GLY A 269 -7.52 -3.43 9.32
N ARG A 270 -8.44 -2.52 9.61
CA ARG A 270 -9.81 -2.87 9.97
C ARG A 270 -10.78 -2.85 8.79
N ARG A 271 -10.29 -2.58 7.58
CA ARG A 271 -11.07 -2.66 6.35
C ARG A 271 -10.89 -4.03 5.73
N CYS A 272 -11.99 -4.64 5.33
CA CYS A 272 -12.00 -5.93 4.66
C CYS A 272 -12.87 -5.87 3.40
N GLU A 273 -12.52 -6.70 2.42
CA GLU A 273 -13.27 -6.83 1.18
C GLU A 273 -13.22 -8.28 0.70
N VAL A 274 -14.36 -8.78 0.22
CA VAL A 274 -14.48 -10.13 -0.35
C VAL A 274 -14.99 -10.05 -1.78
N THR A 275 -14.12 -10.33 -2.74
CA THR A 275 -14.38 -10.17 -4.17
C THR A 275 -14.45 -11.51 -4.90
N GLU A 276 -14.89 -11.49 -6.17
CA GLU A 276 -14.75 -12.63 -7.07
C GLU A 276 -13.27 -12.85 -7.40
N ALA A 277 -12.84 -14.12 -7.45
CA ALA A 277 -11.45 -14.41 -7.77
C ALA A 277 -11.17 -14.17 -9.27
N PRO A 278 -10.01 -13.58 -9.62
CA PRO A 278 -9.64 -13.39 -11.02
C PRO A 278 -9.38 -14.73 -11.73
N PRO A 279 -9.52 -14.79 -13.07
CA PRO A 279 -9.22 -15.98 -13.84
C PRO A 279 -7.79 -16.50 -13.58
N GLY A 280 -7.66 -17.79 -13.27
CA GLY A 280 -6.36 -18.43 -12.99
C GLY A 280 -5.86 -18.27 -11.54
N ALA A 281 -6.66 -17.69 -10.64
CA ALA A 281 -6.38 -17.69 -9.21
C ALA A 281 -6.27 -19.11 -8.66
N VAL A 282 -5.29 -19.34 -7.78
CA VAL A 282 -5.07 -20.64 -7.13
C VAL A 282 -5.58 -20.57 -5.69
N PRO A 283 -6.53 -21.43 -5.29
CA PRO A 283 -7.05 -21.45 -3.93
C PRO A 283 -6.03 -21.92 -2.90
N GLY A 284 -6.28 -21.54 -1.66
CA GLY A 284 -5.83 -22.26 -0.48
C GLY A 284 -4.56 -21.73 0.17
N MET A 285 -4.12 -20.53 -0.20
CA MET A 285 -3.09 -19.80 0.52
C MET A 285 -3.66 -18.48 1.04
N LEU A 286 -3.55 -18.28 2.35
CA LEU A 286 -3.79 -17.01 3.02
C LEU A 286 -2.44 -16.47 3.50
N VAL A 287 -2.05 -15.29 3.03
CA VAL A 287 -0.83 -14.61 3.45
C VAL A 287 -1.21 -13.41 4.29
N LEU A 288 -0.67 -13.34 5.51
CA LEU A 288 -0.85 -12.25 6.44
C LEU A 288 0.48 -11.56 6.70
N ILE A 289 0.43 -10.25 6.87
CA ILE A 289 1.54 -9.42 7.34
C ILE A 289 1.04 -8.70 8.59
N GLY A 290 1.86 -8.72 9.64
CA GLY A 290 1.52 -8.13 10.92
C GLY A 290 2.71 -7.50 11.61
N LEU A 291 2.43 -6.86 12.74
CA LEU A 291 3.46 -6.37 13.63
C LEU A 291 4.16 -7.55 14.31
N ARG A 292 5.48 -7.50 14.35
CA ARG A 292 6.29 -8.59 14.89
C ARG A 292 5.95 -8.85 16.36
N GLY A 293 5.65 -10.10 16.68
CA GLY A 293 5.28 -10.53 18.02
C GLY A 293 3.80 -10.27 18.38
N GLN A 294 3.02 -9.70 17.45
CA GLN A 294 1.59 -9.45 17.65
C GLN A 294 0.71 -10.31 16.74
N LEU A 295 1.30 -11.00 15.77
CA LEU A 295 0.55 -11.86 14.85
C LEU A 295 0.28 -13.22 15.50
N ASP A 296 -0.82 -13.32 16.25
CA ASP A 296 -1.23 -14.55 16.95
C ASP A 296 -1.70 -15.63 15.97
N ARG A 297 -0.76 -16.51 15.58
CA ARG A 297 -1.01 -17.66 14.72
C ARG A 297 -2.17 -18.52 15.22
N ILE A 298 -2.27 -18.80 16.51
CA ILE A 298 -3.27 -19.72 17.06
C ILE A 298 -4.66 -19.11 16.95
N ALA A 299 -4.80 -17.82 17.27
CA ALA A 299 -6.05 -17.10 17.09
C ALA A 299 -6.48 -17.08 15.61
N ILE A 300 -5.55 -16.82 14.69
CA ILE A 300 -5.81 -16.79 13.25
C ILE A 300 -6.22 -18.17 12.72
N GLU A 301 -5.53 -19.24 13.13
CA GLU A 301 -5.88 -20.61 12.72
C GLU A 301 -7.28 -21.02 13.21
N ARG A 302 -7.71 -20.54 14.38
CA ARG A 302 -9.10 -20.73 14.85
C ARG A 302 -10.14 -20.01 14.00
N LEU A 303 -9.84 -18.79 13.54
CA LEU A 303 -10.72 -18.06 12.61
C LEU A 303 -10.88 -18.83 11.30
N VAL A 304 -9.80 -19.44 10.80
CA VAL A 304 -9.83 -20.29 9.59
C VAL A 304 -10.63 -21.57 9.81
N ALA A 305 -10.57 -22.15 11.02
CA ALA A 305 -11.26 -23.40 11.34
C ALA A 305 -12.76 -23.22 11.65
N ALA A 306 -13.22 -21.99 11.89
CA ALA A 306 -14.64 -21.69 12.07
C ALA A 306 -15.40 -21.97 10.76
N MET A 307 -16.15 -23.07 10.74
CA MET A 307 -17.00 -23.42 9.61
C MET A 307 -18.18 -22.45 9.49
N PRO A 308 -18.73 -22.23 8.28
CA PRO A 308 -20.06 -21.65 8.16
C PRO A 308 -21.07 -22.59 8.84
N ASP A 309 -21.94 -22.04 9.68
CA ASP A 309 -23.16 -22.74 10.10
C ASP A 309 -23.93 -23.09 8.82
N ALA A 310 -24.17 -24.40 8.61
CA ALA A 310 -25.02 -24.88 7.54
C ALA A 310 -26.48 -24.54 7.88
N GLY A 311 -26.89 -23.31 7.57
CA GLY A 311 -28.27 -22.83 7.60
C GLY A 311 -28.90 -22.81 6.22
#